data_AF-A0A538DK39-F1
#
_entry.id   AF-A0A538DK39-F1
#
_cell.length_a   1.000
_cell.length_b   1.000
_cell.length_c   1.000
_cell.angle_alpha   90.00
_cell.angle_beta   90.00
_cell.angle_gamma   90.00
#
_symmetry.space_group_name_H-M   'P 1'
#
loop_
_entity.id
_entity.type
_entity.pdbx_description
1 polymer ?
#
loop_
_entity_poly.entity_id
_entity_poly.type
_entity_poly.pdbx_seq_one_letter_code
_entity_poly.pdbx_strand_id
1 'polypeptide(L)'
;MRRSLLVAAILAALQAPGAEAHFRTGKLGYRSTITGIEPRMPGLRFKILYGDDQVWLDNRSGKTVIIKGYSGEPYLRFSSGGIYVNIHSPAGYLNQDRYARVTVPKSARVKAKPDWQKLAGGDVWAWHDHRIHYMNPIPPPQIKAAPRKPHHVFDWTVPATENGKRFLIAGSLDYKPPPRKDFPYGLVISLATLIGVGLIGLFALRRVLIRSLK
;
A
#
# COMPACT_ATOMS: atom_id res chain seq x y z
N MET A 1 -3.17 -40.80 16.63
CA MET A 1 -2.57 -39.53 17.09
C MET A 1 -1.68 -38.85 16.05
N ARG A 2 -0.73 -39.54 15.39
CA ARG A 2 0.20 -38.90 14.42
C ARG A 2 -0.46 -38.38 13.12
N ARG A 3 -1.54 -39.01 12.63
CA ARG A 3 -2.26 -38.56 11.41
C ARG A 3 -3.14 -37.32 11.64
N SER A 4 -3.66 -37.14 12.86
CA SER A 4 -4.52 -36.01 13.24
C SER A 4 -3.74 -34.70 13.38
N LEU A 5 -2.45 -34.78 13.77
CA LEU A 5 -1.55 -33.63 13.88
C LEU A 5 -1.09 -33.10 12.52
N LEU A 6 -0.96 -33.98 11.51
CA LEU A 6 -0.59 -33.60 10.14
C LEU A 6 -1.71 -32.83 9.41
N VAL A 7 -2.97 -33.18 9.65
CA VAL A 7 -4.13 -32.47 9.06
C VAL A 7 -4.31 -31.08 9.68
N ALA A 8 -4.09 -30.94 11.00
CA ALA A 8 -4.12 -29.65 11.68
C ALA A 8 -2.99 -28.70 11.22
N ALA A 9 -1.79 -29.23 10.94
CA ALA A 9 -0.68 -28.44 10.42
C ALA A 9 -0.90 -27.94 8.98
N ILE A 10 -1.56 -28.74 8.14
CA ILE A 10 -1.92 -28.34 6.77
C ILE A 10 -3.04 -27.29 6.76
N LEU A 11 -4.05 -27.42 7.64
CA LEU A 11 -5.12 -26.43 7.80
C LEU A 11 -4.63 -25.09 8.41
N ALA A 12 -3.60 -25.12 9.26
CA ALA A 12 -2.96 -23.90 9.77
C ALA A 12 -2.14 -23.18 8.70
N ALA A 13 -1.55 -23.90 7.73
CA ALA A 13 -0.83 -23.30 6.60
C ALA A 13 -1.77 -22.62 5.59
N LEU A 14 -3.05 -23.01 5.52
CA LEU A 14 -4.09 -22.33 4.74
C LEU A 14 -4.66 -21.08 5.43
N GLN A 15 -4.30 -20.84 6.70
CA GLN A 15 -4.68 -19.66 7.49
C GLN A 15 -3.52 -18.69 7.67
N ALA A 16 -2.38 -18.94 7.02
CA ALA A 16 -1.33 -17.93 6.92
C ALA A 16 -1.99 -16.69 6.29
N PRO A 17 -2.05 -15.53 6.98
CA PRO A 17 -2.52 -14.33 6.36
C PRO A 17 -1.63 -14.12 5.14
N GLY A 18 -2.24 -14.24 3.95
CA GLY A 18 -1.57 -13.93 2.69
C GLY A 18 -0.91 -12.58 2.82
N ALA A 19 0.08 -12.32 1.96
CA ALA A 19 0.93 -11.12 1.92
C ALA A 19 0.19 -9.77 1.71
N GLU A 20 -0.89 -9.52 2.45
CA GLU A 20 -1.72 -8.32 2.50
C GLU A 20 -1.37 -7.40 3.68
N ALA A 21 -0.40 -7.78 4.51
CA ALA A 21 0.02 -6.99 5.66
C ALA A 21 0.85 -5.75 5.26
N HIS A 22 1.45 -5.72 4.06
CA HIS A 22 2.36 -4.64 3.65
C HIS A 22 1.70 -3.51 2.83
N PHE A 23 0.48 -3.68 2.31
CA PHE A 23 -0.11 -2.75 1.32
C PHE A 23 -1.54 -2.30 1.68
N ARG A 24 -1.74 -1.85 2.92
CA ARG A 24 -3.07 -1.53 3.49
C ARG A 24 -3.64 -0.15 3.12
N THR A 25 -2.95 0.71 2.37
CA THR A 25 -3.33 2.14 2.30
C THR A 25 -4.57 2.39 1.44
N GLY A 26 -4.75 1.65 0.34
CA GLY A 26 -6.04 1.64 -0.38
C GLY A 26 -7.23 1.25 0.52
N LYS A 27 -7.01 0.43 1.57
CA LYS A 27 -8.04 0.08 2.56
C LYS A 27 -8.39 1.25 3.50
N LEU A 28 -7.55 2.28 3.60
CA LEU A 28 -7.81 3.51 4.35
C LEU A 28 -8.58 4.55 3.54
N GLY A 29 -8.73 4.35 2.22
CA GLY A 29 -9.47 5.23 1.33
C GLY A 29 -8.61 6.24 0.58
N TYR A 30 -7.31 6.36 0.88
CA TYR A 30 -6.41 7.23 0.11
C TYR A 30 -6.08 6.62 -1.24
N ARG A 31 -6.14 7.45 -2.28
CA ARG A 31 -5.86 7.08 -3.66
C ARG A 31 -5.09 8.18 -4.36
N SER A 32 -3.87 7.85 -4.76
CA SER A 32 -3.03 8.71 -5.57
C SER A 32 -3.23 8.39 -7.05
N THR A 33 -3.34 9.42 -7.88
CA THR A 33 -3.57 9.29 -9.32
C THR A 33 -2.61 10.20 -10.07
N ILE A 34 -1.92 9.66 -11.07
CA ILE A 34 -1.13 10.46 -12.01
C ILE A 34 -2.09 11.19 -12.94
N THR A 35 -2.01 12.51 -12.97
CA THR A 35 -2.84 13.38 -13.82
C THR A 35 -2.12 13.76 -15.11
N GLY A 36 -0.78 13.79 -15.12
CA GLY A 36 -0.02 14.16 -16.30
C GLY A 36 1.49 13.95 -16.19
N ILE A 37 2.15 13.93 -17.35
CA ILE A 37 3.62 13.94 -17.47
C ILE A 37 3.98 15.13 -18.36
N GLU A 38 4.73 16.09 -17.83
CA GLU A 38 4.95 17.39 -18.49
C GLU A 38 6.44 17.75 -18.61
N PRO A 39 6.96 17.94 -19.84
CA PRO A 39 6.32 17.61 -21.12
C PRO A 39 6.10 16.09 -21.26
N ARG A 40 5.27 15.67 -22.20
CA ARG A 40 5.09 14.24 -22.51
C ARG A 40 6.45 13.61 -22.84
N MET A 41 6.75 12.48 -22.21
CA MET A 41 7.98 11.72 -22.39
C MET A 41 7.71 10.37 -23.07
N PRO A 42 7.90 10.26 -24.40
CA PRO A 42 7.67 9.00 -25.12
C PRO A 42 8.54 7.85 -24.57
N GLY A 43 7.94 6.68 -24.45
CA GLY A 43 8.62 5.49 -23.92
C GLY A 43 8.61 5.36 -22.40
N LEU A 44 8.19 6.40 -21.65
CA LEU A 44 8.01 6.30 -20.21
C LEU A 44 6.57 5.96 -19.86
N ARG A 45 6.38 4.95 -19.00
CA ARG A 45 5.07 4.61 -18.43
C ARG A 45 5.13 4.68 -16.91
N PHE A 46 4.11 5.29 -16.33
CA PHE A 46 3.99 5.44 -14.89
C PHE A 46 2.67 4.87 -14.38
N LYS A 47 2.69 4.31 -13.18
CA LYS A 47 1.50 3.85 -12.45
C LYS A 47 1.67 4.16 -10.96
N ILE A 48 0.55 4.32 -10.27
CA ILE A 48 0.51 4.24 -8.81
C ILE A 48 0.14 2.82 -8.42
N LEU A 49 0.92 2.23 -7.52
CA LEU A 49 0.62 0.92 -6.94
C LEU A 49 0.11 1.08 -5.50
N TYR A 50 -0.73 0.11 -5.11
CA TYR A 50 -1.22 -0.04 -3.74
C TYR A 50 -2.01 1.15 -3.16
N GLY A 51 -2.65 1.94 -4.02
CA GLY A 51 -3.51 3.06 -3.60
C GLY A 51 -2.78 4.39 -3.65
N ASP A 52 -1.84 4.60 -2.74
CA ASP A 52 -1.03 5.82 -2.63
C ASP A 52 0.45 5.53 -2.32
N ASP A 53 0.88 4.28 -2.40
CA ASP A 53 2.14 3.87 -1.77
C ASP A 53 3.35 4.06 -2.69
N GLN A 54 3.28 3.53 -3.91
CA GLN A 54 4.45 3.46 -4.78
C GLN A 54 4.20 4.08 -6.14
N VAL A 55 5.21 4.79 -6.64
CA VAL A 55 5.32 5.13 -8.05
C VAL A 55 6.05 4.00 -8.75
N TRP A 56 5.44 3.44 -9.78
CA TRP A 56 6.02 2.44 -10.68
C TRP A 56 6.41 3.12 -11.98
N LEU A 57 7.64 2.90 -12.43
CA LEU A 57 8.17 3.36 -13.71
C LEU A 57 8.61 2.17 -14.55
N ASP A 58 8.22 2.19 -15.81
CA ASP A 58 8.73 1.33 -16.87
C ASP A 58 9.33 2.21 -17.98
N ASN A 59 10.65 2.19 -18.06
CA ASN A 59 11.43 3.03 -18.96
C ASN A 59 11.78 2.28 -20.25
N ARG A 60 10.95 2.44 -21.29
CA ARG A 60 11.21 1.90 -22.63
C ARG A 60 11.73 2.95 -23.61
N SER A 61 12.17 4.11 -23.12
CA SER A 61 12.71 5.15 -24.02
C SER A 61 14.17 4.88 -24.43
N GLY A 62 14.85 3.95 -23.77
CA GLY A 62 16.28 3.65 -23.98
C GLY A 62 17.22 4.74 -23.44
N LYS A 63 16.67 5.79 -22.82
CA LYS A 63 17.43 6.92 -22.29
C LYS A 63 17.57 6.83 -20.77
N THR A 64 18.54 7.54 -20.23
CA THR A 64 18.75 7.59 -18.78
C THR A 64 17.70 8.48 -18.13
N VAL A 65 16.90 7.92 -17.22
CA VAL A 65 15.94 8.67 -16.41
C VAL A 65 16.45 8.79 -14.97
N ILE A 66 16.46 10.00 -14.44
CA ILE A 66 16.80 10.28 -13.04
C ILE A 66 15.58 10.84 -12.34
N ILE A 67 15.12 10.17 -11.28
CA ILE A 67 14.11 10.69 -10.36
C ILE A 67 14.81 11.57 -9.33
N LYS A 68 14.25 12.75 -9.04
CA LYS A 68 14.79 13.67 -8.05
C LYS A 68 14.24 13.38 -6.66
N GLY A 69 15.11 13.46 -5.66
CA GLY A 69 14.77 13.46 -4.25
C GLY A 69 14.13 14.77 -3.81
N TYR A 70 13.87 14.88 -2.51
CA TYR A 70 13.02 15.94 -1.95
C TYR A 70 13.65 17.34 -1.99
N SER A 71 14.97 17.43 -2.11
CA SER A 71 15.70 18.69 -2.28
C SER A 71 16.25 18.86 -3.70
N GLY A 72 15.76 18.09 -4.68
CA GLY A 72 16.19 18.15 -6.08
C GLY A 72 17.47 17.37 -6.39
N GLU A 73 18.06 16.68 -5.41
CA GLU A 73 19.19 15.79 -5.59
C GLU A 73 18.84 14.58 -6.47
N PRO A 74 19.80 13.99 -7.21
CA PRO A 74 19.58 12.71 -7.89
C PRO A 74 19.27 11.61 -6.87
N TYR A 75 18.17 10.88 -7.04
CA TYR A 75 17.75 9.80 -6.14
C TYR A 75 17.80 8.43 -6.80
N LEU A 76 16.96 8.17 -7.81
CA LEU A 76 16.96 6.93 -8.56
C LEU A 76 17.45 7.19 -9.98
N ARG A 77 18.17 6.23 -10.57
CA ARG A 77 18.63 6.27 -11.95
C ARG A 77 18.24 4.99 -12.67
N PHE A 78 17.49 5.13 -13.75
CA PHE A 78 17.14 4.08 -14.71
C PHE A 78 18.02 4.28 -15.94
N SER A 79 18.77 3.26 -16.34
CA SER A 79 19.71 3.32 -17.47
C SER A 79 19.86 1.94 -18.10
N SER A 80 20.57 1.82 -19.22
CA SER A 80 20.82 0.53 -19.89
C SER A 80 21.47 -0.53 -18.99
N GLY A 81 22.24 -0.12 -17.97
CA GLY A 81 22.86 -1.03 -17.01
C GLY A 81 21.94 -1.55 -15.90
N GLY A 82 20.73 -0.99 -15.78
CA GLY A 82 19.74 -1.31 -14.75
C GLY A 82 19.27 -0.10 -13.95
N ILE A 83 18.71 -0.38 -12.77
CA ILE A 83 18.20 0.58 -11.81
C ILE A 83 19.19 0.76 -10.67
N TYR A 84 19.47 2.01 -10.31
CA TYR A 84 20.43 2.40 -9.29
C TYR A 84 19.81 3.38 -8.30
N VAL A 85 20.23 3.29 -7.05
CA VAL A 85 19.97 4.28 -6.00
C VAL A 85 21.22 5.10 -5.74
N ASN A 86 21.06 6.40 -5.56
CA ASN A 86 22.12 7.25 -5.03
C ASN A 86 22.13 7.12 -3.50
N ILE A 87 23.12 6.43 -2.93
CA ILE A 87 23.22 6.28 -1.46
C ILE A 87 23.60 7.59 -0.75
N HIS A 88 23.97 8.64 -1.49
CA HIS A 88 24.10 9.98 -0.93
C HIS A 88 22.79 10.79 -0.94
N SER A 89 21.71 10.26 -1.51
CA SER A 89 20.39 10.90 -1.47
C SER A 89 19.65 10.58 -0.16
N PRO A 90 19.23 11.58 0.64
CA PRO A 90 18.35 11.35 1.78
C PRO A 90 17.06 10.60 1.40
N ALA A 91 16.52 10.83 0.21
CA ALA A 91 15.30 10.17 -0.26
C ALA A 91 15.43 8.63 -0.28
N GLY A 92 16.62 8.08 -0.51
CA GLY A 92 16.84 6.62 -0.49
C GLY A 92 16.65 5.96 0.87
N TYR A 93 16.74 6.75 1.94
CA TYR A 93 16.51 6.30 3.30
C TYR A 93 15.10 6.65 3.76
N LEU A 94 14.68 7.90 3.55
CA LEU A 94 13.36 8.39 3.96
C LEU A 94 12.24 7.50 3.39
N ASN A 95 12.40 7.04 2.15
CA ASN A 95 11.40 6.20 1.46
C ASN A 95 11.33 4.75 1.96
N GLN A 96 12.14 4.35 2.93
CA GLN A 96 12.09 3.00 3.50
C GLN A 96 11.00 2.86 4.56
N ASP A 97 10.50 3.96 5.13
CA ASP A 97 9.35 3.96 6.05
C ASP A 97 8.31 4.98 5.58
N ARG A 98 7.03 4.60 5.69
CA ARG A 98 5.90 5.44 5.26
C ARG A 98 5.87 6.81 5.92
N TYR A 99 6.36 6.94 7.15
CA TYR A 99 6.33 8.20 7.89
C TYR A 99 7.73 8.75 8.13
N ALA A 100 8.71 8.32 7.31
CA ALA A 100 10.11 8.72 7.42
C ALA A 100 10.74 8.43 8.79
N ARG A 101 10.26 7.42 9.53
CA ARG A 101 10.79 7.06 10.86
C ARG A 101 12.06 6.23 10.72
N VAL A 102 13.09 6.87 10.18
CA VAL A 102 14.40 6.28 9.89
C VAL A 102 15.50 7.25 10.32
N THR A 103 16.68 6.71 10.59
CA THR A 103 17.89 7.52 10.76
C THR A 103 18.58 7.68 9.42
N VAL A 104 18.63 8.91 8.90
CA VAL A 104 19.37 9.22 7.67
C VAL A 104 20.86 9.32 8.00
N PRO A 105 21.75 8.54 7.33
CA PRO A 105 23.18 8.62 7.58
C PRO A 105 23.76 10.00 7.27
N LYS A 106 24.79 10.43 8.02
CA LYS A 106 25.48 11.71 7.77
C LYS A 106 26.13 11.79 6.38
N SER A 107 26.40 10.65 5.73
CA SER A 107 26.89 10.58 4.36
C SER A 107 25.83 10.95 3.32
N ALA A 108 24.54 10.75 3.62
CA ALA A 108 23.44 11.10 2.73
C ALA A 108 23.18 12.60 2.76
N ARG A 109 23.95 13.35 1.96
CA ARG A 109 23.90 14.81 1.88
C ARG A 109 23.45 15.22 0.48
N VAL A 110 22.46 16.12 0.42
CA VAL A 110 21.89 16.67 -0.82
C VAL A 110 22.94 17.17 -1.81
N LYS A 111 24.03 17.78 -1.31
CA LYS A 111 25.11 18.35 -2.14
C LYS A 111 26.28 17.40 -2.42
N ALA A 112 26.28 16.19 -1.86
CA ALA A 112 27.35 15.22 -2.13
C ALA A 112 27.27 14.73 -3.59
N LYS A 113 28.43 14.39 -4.17
CA LYS A 113 28.47 13.74 -5.48
C LYS A 113 27.68 12.44 -5.41
N PRO A 114 26.79 12.14 -6.38
CA PRO A 114 26.03 10.89 -6.36
C PRO A 114 26.94 9.66 -6.29
N ASP A 115 26.61 8.73 -5.42
CA ASP A 115 27.22 7.40 -5.33
C ASP A 115 26.15 6.37 -5.68
N TRP A 116 26.27 5.82 -6.90
CA TRP A 116 25.24 4.96 -7.49
C TRP A 116 25.49 3.50 -7.13
N GLN A 117 24.58 2.94 -6.35
CA GLN A 117 24.55 1.51 -6.03
C GLN A 117 23.45 0.83 -6.84
N LYS A 118 23.76 -0.33 -7.43
CA LYS A 118 22.80 -1.07 -8.25
C LYS A 118 21.73 -1.70 -7.37
N LEU A 119 20.46 -1.44 -7.69
CA LEU A 119 19.30 -2.06 -7.04
C LEU A 119 18.85 -3.31 -7.80
N ALA A 120 18.72 -3.20 -9.12
CA ALA A 120 18.16 -4.24 -9.96
C ALA A 120 18.66 -4.14 -11.41
N GLY A 121 18.52 -5.23 -12.17
CA GLY A 121 18.59 -5.18 -13.63
C GLY A 121 17.26 -4.77 -14.27
N GLY A 122 17.27 -4.55 -15.58
CA GLY A 122 16.07 -4.22 -16.36
C GLY A 122 15.65 -2.75 -16.29
N ASP A 123 14.43 -2.47 -16.74
CA ASP A 123 13.91 -1.11 -16.99
C ASP A 123 12.75 -0.71 -16.07
N VAL A 124 12.34 -1.62 -15.19
CA VAL A 124 11.10 -1.51 -14.42
C VAL A 124 11.40 -1.54 -12.94
N TRP A 125 10.88 -0.55 -12.21
CA TRP A 125 11.02 -0.49 -10.76
C TRP A 125 9.88 0.30 -10.13
N ALA A 126 9.55 -0.02 -8.88
CA ALA A 126 8.63 0.74 -8.06
C ALA A 126 9.33 1.22 -6.78
N TRP A 127 9.04 2.46 -6.37
CA TRP A 127 9.56 3.02 -5.13
C TRP A 127 8.43 3.71 -4.36
N HIS A 128 8.55 3.68 -3.03
CA HIS A 128 7.71 4.46 -2.14
C HIS A 128 8.08 5.94 -2.23
N ASP A 129 7.10 6.85 -2.30
CA ASP A 129 7.36 8.29 -2.44
C ASP A 129 6.42 9.12 -1.54
N HIS A 130 6.99 9.88 -0.62
CA HIS A 130 6.23 10.67 0.36
C HIS A 130 5.45 11.82 -0.26
N ARG A 131 5.76 12.21 -1.51
CA ARG A 131 4.99 13.26 -2.20
C ARG A 131 3.62 12.78 -2.63
N ILE A 132 3.42 11.48 -2.82
CA ILE A 132 2.19 10.95 -3.42
C ILE A 132 1.16 10.50 -2.38
N HIS A 133 1.45 10.63 -1.08
CA HIS A 133 0.55 10.23 0.00
C HIS A 133 0.57 11.17 1.20
N TYR A 134 -0.44 11.02 2.06
CA TYR A 134 -0.54 11.80 3.27
C TYR A 134 0.43 11.27 4.34
N MET A 135 1.33 12.13 4.81
CA MET A 135 2.48 11.82 5.68
C MET A 135 2.17 11.79 7.18
N ASN A 136 0.89 11.84 7.56
CA ASN A 136 0.48 11.83 8.96
C ASN A 136 -0.51 10.68 9.21
N PRO A 137 -0.30 9.83 10.24
CA PRO A 137 -1.24 8.76 10.57
C PRO A 137 -2.62 9.29 11.01
N ILE A 138 -2.70 10.55 11.42
CA ILE A 138 -3.94 11.21 11.84
C ILE A 138 -4.59 11.88 10.62
N PRO A 139 -5.81 11.47 10.21
CA PRO A 139 -6.45 12.00 9.00
C PRO A 139 -6.62 13.54 9.01
N PRO A 140 -6.59 14.19 7.82
CA PRO A 140 -6.89 15.60 7.67
C PRO A 140 -8.23 16.01 8.30
N PRO A 141 -8.37 17.25 8.82
CA PRO A 141 -9.61 17.73 9.44
C PRO A 141 -10.86 17.54 8.58
N GLN A 142 -10.77 17.79 7.26
CA GLN A 142 -11.89 17.63 6.33
C GLN A 142 -12.40 16.18 6.23
N ILE A 143 -11.48 15.21 6.26
CA ILE A 143 -11.82 13.78 6.26
C ILE A 143 -12.40 13.38 7.63
N LYS A 144 -11.86 13.90 8.73
CA LYS A 144 -12.43 13.66 10.08
C LYS A 144 -13.86 14.19 10.21
N ALA A 145 -14.12 15.39 9.68
CA ALA A 145 -15.43 16.03 9.76
C ALA A 145 -16.48 15.34 8.88
N ALA A 146 -16.08 14.80 7.74
CA ALA A 146 -16.98 14.10 6.81
C ALA A 146 -16.36 12.80 6.26
N PRO A 147 -16.20 11.75 7.09
CA PRO A 147 -15.46 10.53 6.74
C PRO A 147 -16.16 9.66 5.69
N ARG A 148 -17.41 10.01 5.35
CA ARG A 148 -18.22 9.30 4.34
C ARG A 148 -18.34 10.07 3.02
N LYS A 149 -17.65 11.20 2.88
CA LYS A 149 -17.61 11.97 1.64
C LYS A 149 -16.25 11.79 0.96
N PRO A 150 -16.20 11.77 -0.38
CA PRO A 150 -14.95 11.95 -1.10
C PRO A 150 -14.32 13.30 -0.77
N HIS A 151 -13.00 13.36 -0.68
CA HIS A 151 -12.25 14.61 -0.48
C HIS A 151 -11.04 14.65 -1.41
N HIS A 152 -10.80 15.80 -2.02
CA HIS A 152 -9.47 16.09 -2.53
C HIS A 152 -8.55 16.45 -1.35
N VAL A 153 -7.34 15.88 -1.31
CA VAL A 153 -6.40 16.13 -0.22
C VAL A 153 -5.36 17.16 -0.64
N PHE A 154 -4.65 16.90 -1.74
CA PHE A 154 -3.72 17.84 -2.38
C PHE A 154 -3.27 17.34 -3.76
N ASP A 155 -2.74 18.26 -4.57
CA ASP A 155 -1.96 17.94 -5.76
C ASP A 155 -0.48 17.74 -5.42
N TRP A 156 0.21 16.92 -6.20
CA TRP A 156 1.61 16.59 -6.01
C TRP A 156 2.37 16.53 -7.32
N THR A 157 3.69 16.69 -7.23
CA THR A 157 4.61 16.51 -8.36
C THR A 157 5.85 15.73 -7.95
N VAL A 158 6.37 14.90 -8.85
CA VAL A 158 7.68 14.24 -8.71
C VAL A 158 8.58 14.70 -9.86
N PRO A 159 9.59 15.55 -9.60
CA PRO A 159 10.51 16.02 -10.62
C PRO A 159 11.47 14.92 -11.07
N ALA A 160 11.75 14.88 -12.37
CA ALA A 160 12.67 13.94 -12.98
C ALA A 160 13.38 14.56 -14.19
N THR A 161 14.39 13.84 -14.70
CA THR A 161 15.08 14.20 -15.95
C THR A 161 15.28 12.98 -16.82
N GLU A 162 15.11 13.11 -18.14
CA GLU A 162 15.51 12.12 -19.14
C GLU A 162 16.69 12.69 -19.95
N ASN A 163 17.87 12.07 -19.88
CA ASN A 163 19.12 12.59 -20.47
C ASN A 163 19.34 14.10 -20.18
N GLY A 164 19.00 14.54 -18.97
CA GLY A 164 19.10 15.94 -18.54
C GLY A 164 17.90 16.83 -18.86
N LYS A 165 17.01 16.43 -19.78
CA LYS A 165 15.75 17.16 -20.05
C LYS A 165 14.80 16.99 -18.88
N ARG A 166 14.38 18.09 -18.26
CA ARG A 166 13.47 18.10 -17.11
C ARG A 166 12.04 17.71 -17.53
N PHE A 167 11.37 16.97 -16.67
CA PHE A 167 9.93 16.74 -16.73
C PHE A 167 9.36 16.54 -15.31
N LEU A 168 8.05 16.70 -15.19
CA LEU A 168 7.30 16.49 -13.96
C LEU A 168 6.33 15.32 -14.14
N ILE A 169 6.26 14.47 -13.12
CA ILE A 169 5.15 13.52 -12.95
C ILE A 169 4.16 14.23 -12.03
N ALA A 170 3.02 14.66 -12.57
CA ALA A 170 1.99 15.36 -11.81
C ALA A 170 0.87 14.40 -11.40
N GLY A 171 0.24 14.66 -10.27
CA GLY A 171 -0.89 13.88 -9.81
C GLY A 171 -1.66 14.52 -8.65
N SER A 172 -2.69 13.83 -8.22
CA SER A 172 -3.54 14.20 -7.07
C SER A 172 -3.55 13.09 -6.04
N LEU A 173 -3.73 13.46 -4.77
CA LEU A 173 -4.11 12.56 -3.71
C LEU A 173 -5.56 12.86 -3.33
N ASP A 174 -6.41 11.84 -3.48
CA ASP A 174 -7.82 11.92 -3.15
C ASP A 174 -8.18 10.87 -2.10
N TYR A 175 -9.18 11.18 -1.28
CA TYR A 175 -9.79 10.26 -0.34
C TYR A 175 -11.13 9.78 -0.90
N LYS A 176 -11.25 8.48 -1.08
CA LYS A 176 -12.49 7.77 -1.39
C LYS A 176 -12.88 6.90 -0.20
N PRO A 177 -14.00 7.21 0.50
CA PRO A 177 -14.45 6.41 1.63
C PRO A 177 -14.49 4.91 1.28
N PRO A 178 -13.85 4.03 2.08
CA PRO A 178 -13.97 2.60 1.88
C PRO A 178 -15.44 2.17 1.94
N PRO A 179 -15.84 1.13 1.16
CA PRO A 179 -17.17 0.56 1.26
C PRO A 179 -17.45 0.13 2.71
N ARG A 180 -18.71 0.19 3.14
CA ARG A 180 -19.09 -0.33 4.45
C ARG A 180 -18.68 -1.81 4.48
N LYS A 181 -18.00 -2.24 5.54
CA LYS A 181 -18.01 -3.66 5.88
C LYS A 181 -19.46 -3.93 6.26
N ASP A 182 -20.22 -4.58 5.39
CA ASP A 182 -21.54 -5.06 5.78
C ASP A 182 -21.38 -5.89 7.05
N PHE A 183 -22.26 -5.65 8.01
CA PHE A 183 -22.33 -6.47 9.21
C PHE A 183 -22.45 -7.93 8.74
N PRO A 184 -21.69 -8.91 9.27
CA PRO A 184 -21.73 -10.28 8.77
C PRO A 184 -23.07 -10.93 9.15
N TYR A 185 -24.13 -10.68 8.37
CA TYR A 185 -25.47 -11.21 8.61
C TYR A 185 -25.50 -12.74 8.70
N GLY A 186 -24.56 -13.43 8.03
CA GLY A 186 -24.39 -14.88 8.15
C GLY A 186 -24.03 -15.37 9.55
N LEU A 187 -23.44 -14.52 10.40
CA LEU A 187 -23.09 -14.82 11.79
C LEU A 187 -24.31 -14.70 12.72
N VAL A 188 -25.30 -13.87 12.37
CA VAL A 188 -26.57 -13.74 13.09
C VAL A 188 -27.50 -14.91 12.76
N ILE A 189 -27.56 -15.33 11.50
CA ILE A 189 -28.39 -16.46 11.05
C ILE A 189 -27.91 -17.79 11.68
N SER A 190 -26.60 -18.00 11.83
CA SER A 190 -26.05 -19.20 12.46
C SER A 190 -26.32 -19.26 13.97
N LEU A 191 -26.24 -18.13 14.69
CA LEU A 191 -26.63 -18.07 16.10
C LEU A 191 -28.14 -18.28 16.32
N ALA A 192 -29.00 -17.69 15.48
CA ALA A 192 -30.44 -17.87 15.58
C ALA A 192 -30.86 -19.33 15.36
N THR A 193 -30.21 -20.03 14.43
CA THR A 193 -30.44 -21.46 14.18
C THR A 193 -29.98 -22.32 15.36
N LEU A 194 -28.83 -22.01 15.96
CA LEU A 194 -28.31 -22.72 17.14
C LEU A 194 -29.22 -22.54 18.37
N ILE A 195 -29.75 -21.34 18.59
CA ILE A 195 -30.71 -21.06 19.67
C ILE A 195 -32.03 -21.78 19.42
N GLY A 196 -32.54 -21.78 18.18
CA GLY A 196 -33.77 -22.48 17.80
C GLY A 196 -33.69 -23.99 18.02
N VAL A 197 -32.61 -24.63 17.58
CA VAL A 197 -32.39 -26.08 17.78
C VAL A 197 -32.18 -26.42 19.26
N GLY A 198 -31.45 -25.58 20.00
CA GLY A 198 -31.25 -25.75 21.45
C GLY A 198 -32.54 -25.70 22.25
N LEU A 199 -33.45 -24.77 21.92
CA LEU A 199 -34.75 -24.65 22.57
C LEU A 199 -35.67 -25.83 22.24
N ILE A 200 -35.70 -26.32 20.99
CA ILE A 200 -36.48 -27.50 20.61
C ILE A 200 -35.97 -28.76 21.35
N GLY A 201 -34.65 -28.92 21.46
CA GLY A 201 -34.03 -30.01 22.22
C GLY A 201 -34.39 -29.98 23.71
N LEU A 202 -34.41 -28.80 24.32
CA LEU A 202 -34.77 -28.62 25.74
C LEU A 202 -36.25 -28.97 26.02
N PHE A 203 -37.16 -28.58 25.12
CA PHE A 203 -38.58 -28.93 25.21
C PHE A 203 -38.85 -30.42 25.02
N ALA A 204 -38.10 -31.08 24.12
CA ALA A 204 -38.19 -32.53 23.93
C ALA A 204 -37.69 -33.31 25.17
N LEU A 205 -36.55 -32.90 25.74
CA LEU A 205 -35.97 -33.53 26.93
C LEU A 205 -36.87 -33.38 28.16
N ARG A 206 -37.48 -32.19 28.34
CA ARG A 206 -38.43 -31.93 29.43
C ARG A 206 -39.71 -32.78 29.32
N ARG A 207 -40.21 -33.03 28.09
CA ARG A 207 -41.37 -33.91 27.86
C ARG A 207 -41.07 -35.38 28.16
N VAL A 208 -39.86 -35.85 27.89
CA VAL A 208 -39.43 -37.24 28.19
C VAL A 208 -39.28 -37.46 29.69
N LEU A 209 -38.61 -36.53 30.39
CA LEU A 209 -38.42 -36.59 31.85
C LEU A 209 -39.72 -36.54 32.66
N ILE A 210 -40.73 -35.77 32.20
CA ILE A 210 -42.05 -35.72 32.87
C ILE A 210 -42.84 -37.03 32.67
N ARG A 211 -42.60 -37.77 31.58
CA ARG A 211 -43.25 -39.07 31.32
C ARG A 211 -42.63 -40.22 32.10
N SER A 212 -41.35 -40.14 32.50
CA SER A 212 -40.67 -41.16 33.30
C SER A 212 -40.90 -41.03 34.82
N LEU A 213 -41.64 -40.01 35.25
CA LEU A 213 -41.99 -39.73 36.65
C LEU A 213 -43.47 -40.03 36.97
N LYS A 214 -44.14 -40.79 36.10
CA LYS A 214 -45.46 -41.41 36.33
C LYS A 214 -45.32 -42.91 36.19
#